data_AF-A0AAU8XNE8-F1
#
_entry.id   AF-A0AAU8XNE8-F1
#
_cell.length_a   1.000
_cell.length_b   1.000
_cell.length_c   1.000
_cell.angle_alpha   90.00
_cell.angle_beta   90.00
_cell.angle_gamma   90.00
#
_symmetry.space_group_name_H-M   'P 1'
#
loop_
_entity.id
_entity.type
_entity.pdbx_description
1 polymer ?
#
loop_
_entity_poly.entity_id
_entity_poly.type
_entity_poly.pdbx_seq_one_letter_code
_entity_poly.pdbx_strand_id
1 'polypeptide(L)'
;MRHSPFTAFYDANVLYPAPLRDFLMHLALTGVYRARWSSKIHDEWKRNLLINRPELTREQLDRTSALMDKAVPDVTTQMICPHINLIFSKVRYTLHSL
;
A
#
# COMPACT_ATOMS: atom_id res chain seq x y z
N MET A 1 -10.52 -11.61 -18.74
CA MET A 1 -9.69 -10.47 -18.28
C MET A 1 -8.24 -10.85 -18.50
N ARG A 2 -7.52 -10.15 -19.40
CA ARG A 2 -6.07 -10.35 -19.58
C ARG A 2 -5.38 -9.74 -18.37
N HIS A 3 -4.92 -10.57 -17.44
CA HIS A 3 -4.11 -10.06 -16.34
C HIS A 3 -2.71 -9.76 -16.86
N SER A 4 -2.29 -8.49 -16.71
CA SER A 4 -0.90 -8.12 -16.92
C SER A 4 0.00 -8.96 -15.98
N PRO A 5 1.13 -9.51 -16.47
CA PRO A 5 2.06 -10.28 -15.63
C PRO A 5 2.77 -9.41 -14.58
N PHE A 6 2.64 -8.09 -14.70
CA PHE A 6 3.30 -7.14 -13.82
C PHE A 6 2.64 -7.12 -12.44
N THR A 7 3.41 -7.49 -11.42
CA THR A 7 3.00 -7.41 -10.01
C THR A 7 3.77 -6.29 -9.32
N ALA A 8 3.04 -5.40 -8.67
CA ALA A 8 3.57 -4.28 -7.91
C ALA A 8 3.42 -4.56 -6.41
N PHE A 9 4.52 -4.52 -5.66
CA PHE A 9 4.44 -4.54 -4.20
C PHE A 9 4.45 -3.11 -3.66
N TYR A 10 3.45 -2.76 -2.85
CA TYR A 10 3.37 -1.44 -2.22
C TYR A 10 4.17 -1.37 -0.92
N ASP A 11 4.86 -0.26 -0.74
CA ASP A 11 5.52 0.12 0.51
C ASP A 11 4.60 1.00 1.37
N ALA A 12 4.85 1.09 2.67
CA ALA A 12 4.07 1.94 3.56
C ALA A 12 4.15 3.43 3.17
N ASN A 13 5.29 3.86 2.64
CA ASN A 13 5.51 5.26 2.26
C ASN A 13 4.63 5.71 1.08
N VAL A 14 4.28 4.80 0.16
CA VAL A 14 3.40 5.16 -0.97
C VAL A 14 1.92 5.12 -0.63
N LEU A 15 1.55 4.40 0.43
CA LEU A 15 0.17 4.33 0.93
C LEU A 15 -0.16 5.44 1.93
N TYR A 16 0.87 6.12 2.44
CA TYR A 16 0.75 7.21 3.40
C TYR A 16 -0.03 8.43 2.85
N PRO A 17 0.25 8.97 1.65
CA PRO A 17 -0.52 10.07 1.08
C PRO A 17 -1.82 9.55 0.45
N ALA A 18 -2.98 10.06 0.91
CA ALA A 18 -4.28 9.67 0.37
C ALA A 18 -4.40 9.79 -1.16
N PRO A 19 -3.95 10.88 -1.82
CA PRO A 19 -4.06 11.00 -3.29
C PRO A 19 -3.22 9.96 -4.04
N LEU A 20 -2.03 9.63 -3.51
CA LEU A 20 -1.14 8.66 -4.14
C LEU A 20 -1.68 7.24 -4.00
N ARG A 21 -2.18 6.89 -2.81
CA ARG A 21 -2.87 5.63 -2.56
C ARG A 21 -4.05 5.47 -3.51
N ASP A 22 -4.91 6.47 -3.61
CA ASP A 22 -6.12 6.38 -4.41
C ASP A 22 -5.81 6.26 -5.91
N PHE A 23 -4.77 6.96 -6.40
CA PHE A 23 -4.27 6.81 -7.76
C PHE A 23 -3.71 5.41 -8.04
N LEU A 24 -2.85 4.88 -7.16
CA LEU A 24 -2.29 3.53 -7.28
C LEU A 24 -3.39 2.46 -7.22
N MET A 25 -4.40 2.65 -6.36
CA MET A 25 -5.56 1.76 -6.31
C MET A 25 -6.38 1.82 -7.60
N HIS A 26 -6.57 3.01 -8.18
CA HIS A 26 -7.24 3.15 -9.47
C HIS A 26 -6.49 2.39 -10.58
N LEU A 27 -5.16 2.52 -10.64
CA LEU A 27 -4.35 1.78 -11.62
C LEU A 27 -4.44 0.26 -11.43
N ALA A 28 -4.44 -0.21 -10.18
CA ALA A 28 -4.63 -1.63 -9.87
C ALA A 28 -6.01 -2.14 -10.32
N LEU A 29 -7.06 -1.35 -10.10
CA LEU A 29 -8.43 -1.66 -10.52
C LEU A 29 -8.61 -1.66 -12.04
N THR A 30 -7.93 -0.77 -12.77
CA THR A 30 -7.93 -0.77 -14.25
C THR A 30 -7.18 -1.95 -14.86
N GLY A 31 -6.49 -2.76 -14.05
CA GLY A 31 -5.80 -3.97 -14.50
C GLY A 31 -4.43 -3.73 -15.14
N VAL A 32 -3.87 -2.51 -15.01
CA VAL A 32 -2.54 -2.17 -15.52
C VAL A 32 -1.46 -3.05 -14.86
N TYR A 33 -1.61 -3.32 -13.56
CA TYR A 33 -0.77 -4.24 -12.80
C TYR A 33 -1.54 -4.88 -11.65
N ARG A 34 -0.97 -5.94 -11.05
CA ARG A 34 -1.48 -6.58 -9.84
C ARG A 34 -0.84 -5.95 -8.60
N ALA A 35 -1.61 -5.23 -7.80
CA ALA A 35 -1.12 -4.71 -6.54
C ALA A 35 -1.02 -5.82 -5.47
N ARG A 36 0.04 -5.78 -4.67
CA ARG A 36 0.28 -6.66 -3.52
C ARG A 36 0.82 -5.84 -2.36
N TRP A 37 0.46 -6.23 -1.15
CA TRP A 37 0.96 -5.65 0.09
C TRP A 37 0.86 -6.69 1.20
N SER A 38 1.49 -6.43 2.34
CA SER A 38 1.37 -7.28 3.52
C SER A 38 0.58 -6.57 4.62
N SER A 39 0.06 -7.34 5.59
CA SER A 39 -0.55 -6.78 6.80
C SER A 39 0.40 -5.85 7.56
N LYS A 40 1.70 -6.15 7.57
CA LYS A 40 2.74 -5.29 8.17
C LYS A 40 2.81 -3.91 7.52
N ILE A 41 2.69 -3.84 6.19
CA ILE A 41 2.65 -2.57 5.46
C ILE A 41 1.41 -1.78 5.87
N HIS A 42 0.26 -2.44 5.99
CA HIS A 42 -0.95 -1.80 6.50
C HIS A 42 -0.75 -1.18 7.88
N ASP A 43 -0.14 -1.91 8.82
CA ASP A 43 0.09 -1.36 10.15
C ASP A 43 1.14 -0.24 10.17
N GLU A 44 2.15 -0.31 9.32
CA GLU A 44 3.20 0.72 9.23
C GLU A 44 2.65 2.07 8.73
N TRP A 45 1.93 2.11 7.60
CA TRP A 45 1.40 3.38 7.11
C TRP A 45 0.30 3.93 8.02
N LYS A 46 -0.53 3.07 8.62
CA LYS A 46 -1.57 3.50 9.58
C LYS A 46 -0.98 4.15 10.81
N ARG A 47 0.03 3.50 11.41
CA ARG A 47 0.74 4.05 12.58
C ARG A 47 1.40 5.39 12.26
N ASN A 48 2.09 5.50 11.14
CA ASN A 48 2.74 6.75 10.73
C ASN A 48 1.70 7.85 10.43
N LEU A 49 0.56 7.49 9.84
CA LEU A 49 -0.52 8.44 9.55
C LEU A 49 -1.20 8.93 10.82
N LEU A 50 -1.43 8.08 11.82
CA LEU A 50 -1.98 8.47 13.13
C LEU A 50 -1.04 9.41 13.90
N ILE A 51 0.28 9.24 13.77
CA ILE A 51 1.27 10.15 14.39
C ILE A 51 1.18 11.55 13.78
N ASN A 52 1.09 11.63 12.45
CA ASN A 52 1.11 12.92 11.74
C ASN A 52 -0.27 13.57 11.60
N ARG A 53 -1.35 12.79 11.76
CA ARG A 53 -2.75 13.21 11.62
C ARG A 53 -3.60 12.63 12.75
N PRO A 54 -3.50 13.16 13.97
CA PRO A 54 -4.26 12.68 15.12
C PRO A 54 -5.78 12.87 14.99
N GLU A 55 -6.24 13.65 13.99
CA GLU A 55 -7.66 13.79 13.65
C GLU A 55 -8.28 12.53 13.03
N LEU A 56 -7.46 11.60 12.55
CA LEU A 56 -7.90 10.34 11.98
C LEU A 56 -7.97 9.27 13.06
N THR A 57 -8.98 8.41 13.01
CA THR A 57 -9.08 7.27 13.94
C THR A 57 -8.58 5.98 13.30
N ARG A 58 -8.08 5.06 14.12
CA ARG A 58 -7.56 3.77 13.66
C ARG A 58 -8.64 2.98 12.90
N GLU A 59 -9.89 3.09 13.34
CA GLU A 59 -11.06 2.43 12.74
C GLU A 59 -11.32 2.91 11.30
N GLN A 60 -11.16 4.22 11.03
CA GLN A 60 -11.29 4.76 9.67
C GLN A 60 -10.24 4.18 8.72
N LEU A 61 -9.01 4.02 9.23
CA LEU A 61 -7.92 3.46 8.44
C LEU A 61 -8.06 1.95 8.25
N ASP A 62 -8.57 1.25 9.25
CA ASP A 62 -8.88 -0.18 9.16
C ASP A 62 -10.00 -0.46 8.16
N ARG A 63 -11.04 0.38 8.14
CA ARG A 63 -12.08 0.33 7.11
C ARG A 63 -11.47 0.54 5.71
N THR A 64 -10.55 1.49 5.58
CA THR A 64 -9.88 1.77 4.31
C THR A 64 -9.04 0.57 3.83
N SER A 65 -8.22 -0.03 4.70
CA SER A 65 -7.46 -1.23 4.33
C SER A 65 -8.36 -2.41 3.96
N ALA A 66 -9.45 -2.62 4.70
CA ALA A 66 -10.38 -3.71 4.40
C ALA A 66 -11.05 -3.53 3.03
N LEU A 67 -11.34 -2.28 2.64
CA LEU A 67 -11.83 -1.97 1.29
C LEU A 67 -10.77 -2.22 0.22
N MET A 68 -9.51 -1.89 0.50
CA MET A 68 -8.39 -2.20 -0.40
C MET A 68 -8.21 -3.72 -0.59
N ASP A 69 -8.25 -4.48 0.51
CA ASP A 69 -8.12 -5.94 0.49
C ASP A 69 -9.27 -6.60 -0.28
N LYS A 70 -10.48 -6.06 -0.16
CA LYS A 70 -11.64 -6.53 -0.93
C LYS A 70 -11.55 -6.17 -2.41
N ALA A 71 -10.95 -5.02 -2.74
CA ALA A 71 -10.84 -4.52 -4.10
C ALA A 71 -9.80 -5.29 -4.94
N VAL A 72 -8.79 -5.88 -4.30
CA VAL A 72 -7.72 -6.62 -4.98
C VAL A 72 -7.67 -8.07 -4.49
N PRO A 73 -8.25 -9.03 -5.23
CA PRO A 73 -8.15 -10.44 -4.88
C PRO A 73 -6.69 -10.91 -4.83
N ASP A 74 -6.38 -11.84 -3.91
CA ASP A 74 -5.05 -12.46 -3.67
C ASP A 74 -3.96 -11.57 -3.03
N VAL A 75 -4.26 -10.47 -2.35
CA VAL A 75 -3.20 -9.58 -1.80
C VAL A 75 -2.23 -10.20 -0.78
N THR A 76 -2.68 -11.19 0.02
CA THR A 76 -1.87 -11.79 1.08
C THR A 76 -0.80 -12.71 0.52
N THR A 77 0.35 -12.15 0.20
CA THR A 77 1.53 -12.92 -0.25
C THR A 77 2.46 -13.07 0.95
N GLN A 78 2.34 -14.18 1.68
CA GLN A 78 3.35 -14.58 2.67
C GLN A 78 4.62 -15.13 2.00
N MET A 79 4.56 -15.38 0.69
CA MET A 79 5.72 -15.70 -0.14
C MET A 79 6.39 -14.41 -0.62
N ILE A 80 7.60 -14.18 -0.11
CA ILE A 80 8.59 -13.31 -0.75
C ILE A 80 8.88 -13.94 -2.12
N CYS A 81 8.26 -13.44 -3.18
CA CYS A 81 8.67 -13.78 -4.53
C CYS A 81 9.94 -12.97 -4.85
N PRO A 82 11.08 -13.61 -5.19
CA PRO A 82 12.38 -12.95 -5.32
C PRO A 82 12.49 -11.96 -6.50
N HIS A 83 11.43 -11.81 -7.30
CA HIS A 83 11.41 -11.02 -8.54
C HIS A 83 10.34 -9.93 -8.57
N ILE A 84 9.72 -9.56 -7.44
CA ILE A 84 8.74 -8.48 -7.45
C ILE A 84 9.48 -7.15 -7.66
N ASN A 85 9.21 -6.50 -8.78
CA ASN A 85 9.57 -5.10 -9.01
C ASN A 85 8.93 -4.25 -7.91
N LEU A 86 9.72 -3.92 -6.89
CA LEU A 86 9.40 -2.88 -5.90
C LEU A 86 9.24 -1.58 -6.66
N ILE A 87 8.00 -1.19 -7.00
CA ILE A 87 7.79 0.00 -7.84
C ILE A 87 8.31 1.26 -7.13
N PHE A 88 8.40 1.31 -5.79
CA PHE A 88 8.87 2.51 -5.11
C PHE A 88 9.69 2.20 -3.84
N SER A 89 10.86 1.59 -4.02
CA SER A 89 11.91 1.51 -3.00
C SER A 89 12.80 2.76 -3.03
N LYS A 90 12.29 3.91 -2.59
CA LYS A 90 13.09 5.02 -2.08
C LYS A 90 12.15 6.13 -1.60
N VAL A 91 11.89 6.23 -0.30
CA VAL A 91 12.13 7.41 0.56
C VAL A 91 12.04 6.92 2.01
N ARG A 92 13.07 6.20 2.49
CA ARG A 92 13.27 5.94 3.92
C ARG A 92 14.55 6.62 4.38
N TYR A 93 14.67 7.91 4.11
CA TYR A 93 15.66 8.79 4.75
C TYR A 93 15.03 10.17 4.90
N THR A 94 15.34 10.83 6.01
CA THR A 94 14.95 12.20 6.41
C THR A 94 13.68 12.36 7.25
N LEU A 95 13.55 11.62 8.36
CA LEU A 95 12.96 12.17 9.60
C LEU A 95 13.67 11.54 10.82
N HIS A 96 14.98 11.75 10.91
CA HIS A 96 15.72 11.68 12.16
C HIS A 96 16.72 12.84 12.12
N SER A 97 16.66 13.72 13.12
CA SER A 97 17.32 15.03 13.23
C SER A 97 16.67 16.16 12.43
N LEU A 98 15.72 16.87 13.04
CA LEU A 98 15.95 18.22 13.59
C LEU A 98 15.01 18.41 14.79
#